data_AF-A0AAW4L2U1-F1
#
_entry.id   AF-A0AAW4L2U1-F1
#
_cell.length_a   1.000
_cell.length_b   1.000
_cell.length_c   1.000
_cell.angle_alpha   90.00
_cell.angle_beta   90.00
_cell.angle_gamma   90.00
#
_symmetry.space_group_name_H-M   'P 1'
#
loop_
_entity.id
_entity.type
_entity.pdbx_description
1 polymer ?
#
loop_
_entity_poly.entity_id
_entity_poly.type
_entity_poly.pdbx_seq_one_letter_code
_entity_poly.pdbx_strand_id
1 'polypeptide(L)'
;PESKIYSRHILRNSFLPIAAFLGYEITGLVGGAIFLESIFSYPGIGQLFIQSISQRDFSVITALVMFTGFATLLGTLLSDIILSIV
;
A
#
# COMPACT_ATOMS: atom_id res chain seq x y z
N PRO A 1 -2.34 36.71 8.64
CA PRO A 1 -1.25 36.21 9.54
C PRO A 1 -1.41 34.74 9.91
N GLU A 2 -2.66 34.31 10.18
CA GLU A 2 -3.02 32.98 10.67
C GLU A 2 -2.87 31.89 9.61
N SER A 3 -3.33 32.15 8.38
CA SER A 3 -3.24 31.22 7.23
C SER A 3 -1.79 30.81 6.85
N LYS A 4 -0.81 31.69 7.10
CA LYS A 4 0.62 31.39 6.88
C LYS A 4 1.19 30.41 7.92
N ILE A 5 0.62 30.35 9.12
CA ILE A 5 1.03 29.43 10.19
C ILE A 5 0.39 28.05 9.95
N TYR A 6 -0.89 28.01 9.57
CA TYR A 6 -1.57 26.77 9.17
C TYR A 6 -0.90 26.09 7.97
N SER A 7 -0.63 26.84 6.90
CA SER A 7 -0.06 26.26 5.68
C SER A 7 1.42 25.90 5.77
N ARG A 8 2.20 26.57 6.62
CA ARG A 8 3.67 26.43 6.63
C ARG A 8 4.23 25.70 7.86
N HIS A 9 3.54 25.74 9.00
CA HIS A 9 3.96 25.05 10.23
C HIS A 9 3.09 23.82 10.53
N ILE A 10 1.76 23.98 10.48
CA ILE A 10 0.85 22.87 10.84
C ILE A 10 0.83 21.81 9.73
N LEU A 11 0.70 22.20 8.45
CA LEU A 11 0.77 21.23 7.35
C LEU A 11 2.10 20.46 7.34
N ARG A 12 3.24 21.11 7.56
CA ARG A 12 4.56 20.44 7.55
C ARG A 12 4.71 19.43 8.68
N ASN A 13 4.15 19.73 9.86
CA ASN A 13 4.20 18.85 11.03
C ASN A 13 3.10 17.75 11.00
N SER A 14 1.96 18.00 10.32
CA SER A 14 0.89 17.02 10.11
C SER A 14 1.13 16.09 8.92
N PHE A 15 1.93 16.52 7.92
CA PHE A 15 2.37 15.64 6.82
C PHE A 15 3.29 14.52 7.31
N LEU A 16 3.99 14.71 8.43
CA LEU A 16 4.92 13.72 8.98
C LEU A 16 4.21 12.39 9.36
N PRO A 17 3.12 12.39 10.18
CA PRO A 17 2.37 11.17 10.44
C PRO A 17 1.57 10.68 9.23
N ILE A 18 1.02 11.57 8.39
CA ILE A 18 0.26 11.15 7.19
C ILE A 18 1.17 10.42 6.21
N ALA A 19 2.38 10.93 5.95
CA ALA A 19 3.38 10.27 5.11
C ALA A 19 3.78 8.91 5.70
N ALA A 20 4.06 8.83 7.01
CA ALA A 20 4.43 7.58 7.68
C ALA A 20 3.34 6.50 7.57
N PHE A 21 2.06 6.87 7.69
CA PHE A 21 0.96 5.91 7.58
C PHE A 21 0.58 5.60 6.13
N LEU A 22 0.90 6.46 5.17
CA LEU A 22 0.58 6.23 3.75
C LEU A 22 1.21 4.94 3.20
N GLY A 23 2.45 4.60 3.58
CA GLY A 23 3.07 3.34 3.17
C GLY A 23 2.29 2.11 3.67
N TYR A 24 1.79 2.18 4.90
CA TYR A 24 0.99 1.11 5.50
C TYR A 24 -0.42 1.04 4.90
N GLU A 25 -1.07 2.19 4.69
CA GLU A 25 -2.38 2.32 4.04
C GLU A 25 -2.35 1.76 2.61
N ILE A 26 -1.33 2.09 1.81
CA ILE A 26 -1.18 1.54 0.44
C ILE A 26 -1.10 0.01 0.47
N THR A 27 -0.36 -0.54 1.43
CA THR A 27 -0.24 -2.00 1.61
C THR A 27 -1.57 -2.61 2.05
N GLY A 28 -2.27 -1.95 2.97
CA GLY A 28 -3.61 -2.33 3.41
C GLY A 28 -4.64 -2.31 2.28
N LEU A 29 -4.56 -1.32 1.39
CA LEU A 29 -5.41 -1.22 0.20
C LEU A 29 -5.18 -2.37 -0.78
N VAL A 30 -3.93 -2.79 -0.98
CA VAL A 30 -3.61 -3.97 -1.81
C VAL A 30 -4.24 -5.24 -1.22
N GLY A 31 -4.18 -5.42 0.11
CA GLY A 31 -4.85 -6.52 0.79
C GLY A 31 -6.38 -6.44 0.70
N GLY A 32 -6.95 -5.25 0.87
CA GLY A 32 -8.39 -4.99 0.75
C GLY A 32 -8.92 -5.19 -0.66
N ALA A 33 -8.11 -4.90 -1.68
CA ALA A 33 -8.46 -5.07 -3.09
C ALA A 33 -8.78 -6.53 -3.43
N ILE A 34 -8.17 -7.51 -2.75
CA ILE A 34 -8.45 -8.94 -2.94
C ILE A 34 -9.94 -9.24 -2.69
N PHE A 35 -10.53 -8.64 -1.65
CA PHE A 35 -11.95 -8.83 -1.34
C PHE A 35 -12.85 -8.20 -2.40
N LEU A 36 -12.50 -7.00 -2.88
CA LEU A 36 -13.24 -6.33 -3.94
C LEU A 36 -13.19 -7.14 -5.25
N GLU A 37 -12.02 -7.63 -5.63
CA GLU A 37 -11.85 -8.47 -6.83
C GLU A 37 -12.69 -9.76 -6.76
N SER A 38 -12.75 -10.38 -5.57
CA SER A 38 -13.55 -11.59 -5.35
C SER A 38 -15.06 -11.32 -5.42
N ILE A 39 -15.55 -10.25 -4.78
CA ILE A 39 -16.98 -9.91 -4.76
C ILE A 39 -17.47 -9.47 -6.14
N PHE A 40 -16.71 -8.62 -6.84
CA PHE A 40 -17.08 -8.10 -8.15
C PHE A 40 -16.65 -9.01 -9.32
N SER A 41 -16.03 -10.16 -9.04
CA SER A 41 -15.47 -11.06 -10.06
C SER A 41 -14.57 -10.34 -11.08
N TYR A 42 -13.82 -9.34 -10.60
CA TYR A 42 -12.93 -8.55 -11.45
C TYR A 42 -11.59 -9.28 -11.58
N PRO A 43 -11.12 -9.55 -12.82
CA PRO A 43 -9.88 -10.31 -13.05
C PRO A 43 -8.66 -9.49 -12.64
N GLY A 44 -8.15 -9.77 -11.45
CA GLY A 44 -6.99 -9.10 -10.86
C GLY A 44 -6.02 -10.04 -10.17
N ILE A 45 -4.95 -9.46 -9.61
CA ILE A 45 -3.84 -10.20 -9.00
C ILE A 45 -4.29 -10.89 -7.69
N GLY A 46 -5.21 -10.27 -6.95
CA GLY A 46 -5.78 -10.81 -5.73
C GLY A 46 -6.71 -12.00 -5.98
N GLN A 47 -7.53 -11.95 -7.02
CA GLN A 47 -8.34 -13.10 -7.45
C GLN A 47 -7.44 -14.27 -7.86
N LEU A 48 -6.36 -13.99 -8.59
CA LEU A 48 -5.36 -14.98 -8.99
C LEU A 48 -4.70 -15.64 -7.77
N PHE A 49 -4.39 -14.87 -6.73
CA PHE A 49 -3.86 -15.38 -5.47
C PHE A 49 -4.82 -16.36 -4.77
N ILE A 50 -6.11 -16.01 -4.66
CA ILE A 50 -7.15 -16.89 -4.07
C ILE A 50 -7.28 -18.18 -4.89
N GLN A 51 -7.28 -18.05 -6.23
CA GLN A 51 -7.40 -19.19 -7.13
C GLN A 51 -6.20 -20.13 -7.02
N SER A 52 -4.97 -19.60 -6.92
CA SER A 52 -3.77 -20.41 -6.72
C SER A 52 -3.76 -21.14 -5.38
N ILE A 53 -4.32 -20.55 -4.32
CA ILE A 53 -4.54 -21.24 -3.03
C ILE A 53 -5.49 -22.43 -3.21
N SER A 54 -6.62 -22.22 -3.91
CA SER A 54 -7.60 -23.27 -4.18
C SER A 54 -7.02 -24.41 -5.01
N GLN A 55 -6.21 -24.08 -6.03
CA GLN A 55 -5.54 -25.06 -6.89
C GLN A 55 -4.25 -25.63 -6.30
N ARG A 56 -3.84 -25.18 -5.09
CA ARG A 56 -2.57 -25.54 -4.44
C ARG A 56 -1.34 -25.32 -5.30
N ASP A 57 -1.37 -24.29 -6.14
CA ASP A 57 -0.22 -23.91 -6.96
C ASP A 57 0.75 -23.04 -6.14
N PHE A 58 1.66 -23.71 -5.44
CA PHE A 58 2.65 -23.04 -4.59
C PHE A 58 3.65 -22.18 -5.37
N SER A 59 3.91 -22.47 -6.65
CA SER A 59 4.79 -21.62 -7.47
C SER A 59 4.18 -20.25 -7.69
N VAL A 60 2.90 -20.19 -8.07
CA VAL A 60 2.23 -18.92 -8.33
C VAL A 60 2.02 -18.14 -7.02
N ILE A 61 1.65 -18.82 -5.93
CA ILE A 61 1.51 -18.19 -4.61
C ILE A 61 2.83 -17.51 -4.19
N THR A 62 3.95 -18.24 -4.26
CA THR A 62 5.25 -17.69 -3.83
C THR A 62 5.71 -16.55 -4.72
N ALA A 63 5.51 -16.63 -6.04
CA ALA A 63 5.80 -15.52 -6.95
C ALA A 63 4.98 -14.26 -6.62
N LEU A 64 3.67 -14.42 -6.36
CA LEU A 64 2.79 -13.31 -6.01
C LEU A 64 3.14 -12.69 -4.65
N VAL A 65 3.50 -13.52 -3.66
CA VAL A 65 3.94 -13.04 -2.34
C VAL A 65 5.25 -12.26 -2.45
N MET A 66 6.22 -12.76 -3.23
CA MET A 66 7.47 -12.05 -3.47
C MET A 66 7.25 -10.71 -4.18
N PHE A 67 6.40 -10.69 -5.21
CA PHE A 67 6.08 -9.48 -5.96
C PHE A 67 5.38 -8.43 -5.09
N THR A 68 4.34 -8.84 -4.35
CA THR A 68 3.61 -7.95 -3.45
C THR A 68 4.52 -7.46 -2.32
N GLY A 69 5.32 -8.33 -1.69
CA GLY A 69 6.30 -7.94 -0.68
C GLY A 69 7.34 -6.95 -1.18
N PHE A 70 7.84 -7.11 -2.41
CA PHE A 70 8.74 -6.15 -3.03
C PHE A 70 8.06 -4.79 -3.28
N ALA A 71 6.82 -4.78 -3.78
CA ALA A 71 6.04 -3.56 -3.96
C ALA A 71 5.77 -2.85 -2.63
N THR A 72 5.49 -3.61 -1.57
CA THR A 72 5.33 -3.11 -0.20
C THR A 72 6.60 -2.41 0.28
N LEU A 73 7.76 -3.05 0.12
CA LEU A 73 9.06 -2.47 0.48
C LEU A 73 9.35 -1.19 -0.30
N LEU A 74 9.01 -1.14 -1.60
CA LEU A 74 9.11 0.08 -2.38
C LEU A 74 8.18 1.18 -1.85
N GLY A 75 6.93 0.84 -1.50
CA GLY A 75 5.97 1.78 -0.94
C GLY A 75 6.43 2.37 0.40
N THR A 76 6.96 1.52 1.30
CA THR A 76 7.52 1.97 2.58
C THR A 76 8.79 2.80 2.39
N LEU A 77 9.66 2.43 1.45
CA LEU A 77 10.86 3.21 1.14
C LEU A 77 10.52 4.60 0.58
N LEU A 78 9.52 4.69 -0.30
CA LEU A 78 9.02 5.97 -0.80
C LEU A 78 8.43 6.82 0.33
N SER A 79 7.69 6.21 1.26
CA SER A 79 7.18 6.87 2.46
C SER A 79 8.32 7.46 3.30
N ASP A 80 9.38 6.68 3.55
CA ASP A 80 10.55 7.14 4.32
C ASP A 80 11.30 8.28 3.63
N ILE A 81 11.46 8.22 2.30
CA ILE A 81 12.09 9.30 1.52
C ILE A 81 11.29 10.60 1.62
N ILE A 82 9.95 10.53 1.49
CA ILE A 82 9.07 11.68 1.64
C ILE A 82 9.21 12.26 3.05
N LEU A 83 9.23 11.40 4.06
CA LEU A 83 9.41 11.81 5.45
C LEU A 83 10.77 12.49 5.69
N SER A 84 11.84 11.99 5.07
CA SER A 84 13.18 12.60 5.16
C SER A 84 13.30 13.95 4.44
N ILE A 85 12.44 14.24 3.47
CA ILE A 85 12.47 15.49 2.68
C ILE A 85 11.68 16.64 3.33
N VAL A 86 10.63 16.30 4.08
CA VAL A 86 9.68 17.27 4.67
C VAL A 86 10.28 18.04 5.85
#